data_AF-A0A7J8R9T4-F1
#
_entry.id   AF-A0A7J8R9T4-F1
#
_cell.length_a   1.000
_cell.length_b   1.000
_cell.length_c   1.000
_cell.angle_alpha   90.00
_cell.angle_beta   90.00
_cell.angle_gamma   90.00
#
_symmetry.space_group_name_H-M   'P 1'
#
loop_
_entity.id
_entity.type
_entity.pdbx_description
1 polymer ?
#
loop_
_entity_poly.entity_id
_entity_poly.type
_entity_poly.pdbx_seq_one_letter_code
_entity_poly.pdbx_strand_id
1 'polypeptide(L)'
;MQNLREAIATYRNSILRQPDEMKREAALSFFVEYLERYYFLICFAVYIHSERAALRSSSSGNTSFADWMKARPELYSIIRRLLRRDPMGALGYASLKPSLTKSVESADRRPHEVGVVAAMRSGEVLGSQTVLKSDHCPGCQNVSLPERVEGAPNFREVPGFPVFGVANPTIDGIRSVLQRIGSSKGGRPVFWHNMREEPVVYINGKPFVLREVERPYKNMLEYSGIDRERVERMEARLKEDILREAESYEGAIMVIHETKDGQIFDAWEHVNSDSIQTPLEVFKSLEDDGFPIKYARVPITDGKAPKSSDFDRLAANIASASKDTAFVFNCQMGRGRTTTGTVIACLVKLRIDYGRPIKVLPGDVNHEQADGSSSSGEESGSDATRLTSSTVKVRTKNEQGRAFGIDDILLLWKITRLFDNGVECREVLDAIIDRCSALQNIRQAVLHYRKVFNQQHIEPRVRRVALNRGAEYLERYFRLIAFAAYLGSEAFDSFCGQGECKMSFKNWLHQRPEVQAMKWSIRLRPGRFFTVPEELRAPHELQHGDAVMEAIVKTRNGSVLGKGSILKMYFFPGQRTSSHIQIHGAPHVFKVDGYPLYSMATPTITGAKEMLAFLGARSIAGV
;
A
#
# COMPACT_ATOMS: atom_id res chain seq x y z
N MET A 1 -5.38 31.31 19.14
CA MET A 1 -4.07 30.73 18.76
C MET A 1 -3.70 29.66 19.75
N GLN A 2 -2.93 28.67 19.33
CA GLN A 2 -2.56 27.54 20.18
C GLN A 2 -1.06 27.51 20.37
N ASN A 3 -0.60 27.61 21.62
CA ASN A 3 0.80 27.43 21.96
C ASN A 3 1.15 25.94 21.81
N LEU A 4 2.17 25.63 20.99
CA LEU A 4 2.57 24.25 20.71
C LEU A 4 3.00 23.52 21.99
N ARG A 5 3.70 24.19 22.92
CA ARG A 5 4.14 23.57 24.19
C ARG A 5 2.96 23.22 25.08
N GLU A 6 1.98 24.12 25.19
CA GLU A 6 0.76 23.88 25.96
C GLU A 6 -0.10 22.79 25.31
N ALA A 7 -0.21 22.76 23.98
CA ALA A 7 -0.91 21.72 23.26
C ALA A 7 -0.27 20.34 23.50
N ILE A 8 1.05 20.24 23.35
CA ILE A 8 1.82 19.02 23.64
C ILE A 8 1.57 18.57 25.08
N ALA A 9 1.63 19.50 26.06
CA ALA A 9 1.36 19.19 27.46
C ALA A 9 -0.10 18.76 27.71
N THR A 10 -1.06 19.39 27.04
CA THR A 10 -2.50 19.07 27.17
C THR A 10 -2.80 17.68 26.63
N TYR A 11 -2.34 17.36 25.42
CA TYR A 11 -2.51 16.03 24.86
C TYR A 11 -1.75 14.97 25.66
N ARG A 12 -0.54 15.25 26.13
CA ARG A 12 0.20 14.38 27.06
C ARG A 12 -0.64 14.03 28.30
N ASN A 13 -1.20 15.03 28.97
CA ASN A 13 -2.02 14.81 30.17
C ASN A 13 -3.32 14.05 29.85
N SER A 14 -3.92 14.32 28.69
CA SER A 14 -5.11 13.61 28.22
C SER A 14 -4.81 12.13 27.94
N ILE A 15 -3.69 11.82 27.29
CA ILE A 15 -3.26 10.45 26.97
C ILE A 15 -3.07 9.63 28.25
N LEU A 16 -2.39 10.18 29.26
CA LEU A 16 -2.12 9.49 30.53
C LEU A 16 -3.39 9.15 31.34
N ARG A 17 -4.48 9.90 31.13
CA ARG A 17 -5.75 9.74 31.86
C ARG A 17 -6.84 9.06 31.03
N GLN A 18 -6.53 8.63 29.80
CA GLN A 18 -7.52 8.07 28.88
C GLN A 18 -7.56 6.53 28.98
N PRO A 19 -8.62 5.94 29.58
CA PRO A 19 -8.75 4.49 29.70
C PRO A 19 -9.17 3.82 28.38
N ASP A 20 -9.81 4.56 27.48
CA ASP A 20 -10.25 4.06 26.17
C ASP A 20 -9.06 4.03 25.19
N GLU A 21 -8.68 2.84 24.76
CA GLU A 21 -7.52 2.61 23.90
C GLU A 21 -7.61 3.33 22.55
N MET A 22 -8.81 3.42 21.95
CA MET A 22 -8.99 4.10 20.67
C MET A 22 -8.92 5.63 20.80
N LYS A 23 -9.43 6.19 21.89
CA LYS A 23 -9.31 7.62 22.19
C LYS A 23 -7.87 7.97 22.56
N ARG A 24 -7.17 7.06 23.24
CA ARG A 24 -5.75 7.18 23.57
C ARG A 24 -4.90 7.19 22.29
N GLU A 25 -5.14 6.28 21.35
CA GLU A 25 -4.43 6.25 20.05
C GLU A 25 -4.72 7.51 19.22
N ALA A 26 -5.97 7.99 19.20
CA ALA A 26 -6.31 9.24 18.52
C ALA A 26 -5.61 10.46 19.15
N ALA A 27 -5.57 10.55 20.48
CA ALA A 27 -4.87 11.60 21.20
C ALA A 27 -3.34 11.53 20.97
N LEU A 28 -2.79 10.31 20.90
CA LEU A 28 -1.38 10.06 20.56
C LEU A 28 -1.05 10.58 19.16
N SER A 29 -1.93 10.35 18.17
CA SER A 29 -1.74 10.87 16.81
C SER A 29 -1.67 12.41 16.81
N PHE A 30 -2.58 13.10 17.50
CA PHE A 30 -2.54 14.56 17.59
C PHE A 30 -1.28 15.04 18.32
N PHE A 31 -0.93 14.37 19.42
CA PHE A 31 0.28 14.66 20.19
C PHE A 31 1.55 14.58 19.32
N VAL A 32 1.70 13.51 18.53
CA VAL A 32 2.81 13.36 17.57
C VAL A 32 2.83 14.49 16.56
N GLU A 33 1.69 14.89 15.99
CA GLU A 33 1.64 16.01 15.04
C GLU A 33 2.13 17.34 15.65
N TYR A 34 1.73 17.67 16.87
CA TYR A 34 2.20 18.89 17.54
C TYR A 34 3.69 18.81 17.88
N LEU A 35 4.16 17.62 18.29
CA LEU A 35 5.55 17.37 18.63
C LEU A 35 6.46 17.46 17.39
N GLU A 36 6.03 16.91 16.25
CA GLU A 36 6.73 17.03 14.97
C GLU A 36 6.84 18.50 14.53
N ARG A 37 5.74 19.27 14.61
CA ARG A 37 5.76 20.71 14.28
C ARG A 37 6.77 21.46 15.15
N TYR A 38 6.80 21.18 16.44
CA TYR A 38 7.74 21.81 17.36
C TYR A 38 9.19 21.40 17.07
N TYR A 39 9.43 20.13 16.76
CA TYR A 39 10.73 19.62 16.34
C TYR A 39 11.27 20.31 15.08
N PHE A 40 10.44 20.48 14.05
CA PHE A 40 10.85 21.19 12.83
C PHE A 40 11.19 22.66 13.11
N LEU A 41 10.47 23.32 14.02
CA LEU A 41 10.81 24.70 14.41
C LEU A 41 12.16 24.79 15.14
N ILE A 42 12.51 23.79 15.96
CA ILE A 42 13.84 23.70 16.57
C ILE A 42 14.91 23.53 15.49
N CYS A 43 14.71 22.57 14.57
CA CYS A 43 15.64 22.35 13.45
C CYS A 43 15.81 23.60 12.59
N PHE A 44 14.71 24.30 12.32
CA PHE A 44 14.73 25.54 11.53
C PHE A 44 15.45 26.67 12.27
N ALA A 45 15.28 26.79 13.59
CA ALA A 45 16.02 27.75 14.40
C ALA A 45 17.53 27.45 14.40
N VAL A 46 17.93 26.18 14.49
CA VAL A 46 19.33 25.74 14.39
C VAL A 46 19.89 26.02 12.99
N TYR A 47 19.13 25.75 11.94
CA TYR A 47 19.50 26.08 10.56
C TYR A 47 19.77 27.58 10.39
N ILE A 48 18.85 28.45 10.84
CA ILE A 48 19.04 29.90 10.78
C ILE A 48 20.28 30.33 11.57
N HIS A 49 20.56 29.70 12.71
CA HIS A 49 21.73 30.02 13.52
C HIS A 49 23.03 29.59 12.84
N SER A 50 23.05 28.41 12.22
CA SER A 50 24.23 27.80 11.60
C SER A 50 24.59 28.47 10.26
N GLU A 51 23.58 28.81 9.45
CA GLU A 51 23.76 29.40 8.12
C GLU A 51 23.63 30.94 8.13
N ARG A 52 23.70 31.55 9.31
CA ARG A 52 23.42 32.99 9.55
C ARG A 52 24.31 33.92 8.72
N ALA A 53 25.56 33.52 8.48
CA ALA A 53 26.52 34.28 7.68
C ALA A 53 26.22 34.21 6.18
N ALA A 54 25.80 33.04 5.68
CA ALA A 54 25.45 32.82 4.28
C ALA A 54 24.17 33.58 3.89
N LEU A 55 23.14 33.55 4.75
CA LEU A 55 21.85 34.24 4.55
C LEU A 55 21.96 35.77 4.45
N ARG A 56 23.05 36.38 4.94
CA ARG A 56 23.31 37.82 4.89
C ARG A 56 24.17 38.24 3.70
N SER A 57 24.81 37.28 3.01
CA SER A 57 25.59 37.53 1.80
C SER A 57 24.76 37.15 0.58
N SER A 58 24.68 38.01 -0.42
CA SER A 58 24.03 37.73 -1.70
C SER A 58 24.86 36.79 -2.60
N SER A 59 25.72 35.95 -2.02
CA SER A 59 26.56 35.01 -2.76
C SER A 59 25.82 33.67 -2.99
N SER A 60 26.19 33.00 -4.08
CA SER A 60 25.52 31.84 -4.71
C SER A 60 25.61 30.52 -3.93
N GLY A 61 26.00 30.54 -2.65
CA GLY A 61 26.23 29.35 -1.82
C GLY A 61 25.12 28.99 -0.82
N ASN A 62 23.93 29.59 -0.92
CA ASN A 62 22.87 29.38 0.08
C ASN A 62 22.25 27.98 -0.03
N THR A 63 22.49 27.14 0.98
CA THR A 63 21.84 25.82 1.10
C THR A 63 20.43 26.00 1.64
N SER A 64 19.42 25.42 1.00
CA SER A 64 18.05 25.52 1.49
C SER A 64 17.86 24.72 2.79
N PHE A 65 16.87 25.08 3.64
CA PHE A 65 16.56 24.26 4.82
C PHE A 65 16.28 22.79 4.47
N ALA A 66 15.65 22.55 3.32
CA ALA A 66 15.36 21.20 2.84
C ALA A 66 16.65 20.42 2.54
N ASP A 67 17.62 21.04 1.88
CA ASP A 67 18.91 20.41 1.57
C ASP A 67 19.77 20.26 2.82
N TRP A 68 19.73 21.25 3.73
CA TRP A 68 20.42 21.21 5.02
C TRP A 68 19.92 20.06 5.91
N MET A 69 18.60 19.83 5.92
CA MET A 69 18.00 18.67 6.58
C MET A 69 18.41 17.36 5.90
N LYS A 70 18.41 17.33 4.56
CA LYS A 70 18.77 16.14 3.77
C LYS A 70 20.22 15.69 3.99
N ALA A 71 21.12 16.65 4.18
CA ALA A 71 22.51 16.40 4.53
C ALA A 71 22.71 15.83 5.94
N ARG A 72 21.66 15.83 6.78
CA ARG A 72 21.68 15.41 8.19
C ARG A 72 20.66 14.29 8.45
N PRO A 73 20.92 13.07 7.94
CA PRO A 73 20.00 11.94 8.06
C PRO A 73 19.67 11.56 9.52
N GLU A 74 20.52 11.89 10.48
CA GLU A 74 20.31 11.74 11.92
C GLU A 74 19.10 12.52 12.44
N LEU A 75 18.79 13.69 11.88
CA LEU A 75 17.60 14.47 12.25
C LEU A 75 16.32 13.76 11.79
N TYR A 76 16.34 13.22 10.57
CA TYR A 76 15.24 12.38 10.11
C TYR A 76 15.15 11.05 10.84
N SER A 77 16.27 10.55 11.37
CA SER A 77 16.29 9.36 12.24
C SER A 77 15.60 9.66 13.57
N ILE A 78 15.81 10.84 14.18
CA ILE A 78 15.11 11.27 15.40
C ILE A 78 13.60 11.37 15.19
N ILE A 79 13.13 11.99 14.10
CA ILE A 79 11.69 12.03 13.78
C ILE A 79 11.14 10.60 13.66
N ARG A 80 11.86 9.74 12.94
CA ARG A 80 11.40 8.38 12.64
C ARG A 80 11.47 7.44 13.82
N ARG A 81 12.52 7.53 14.65
CA ARG A 81 12.81 6.59 15.74
C ARG A 81 12.30 7.06 17.10
N LEU A 82 12.29 8.36 17.38
CA LEU A 82 11.85 8.88 18.67
C LEU A 82 10.43 9.43 18.58
N LEU A 83 10.14 10.32 17.62
CA LEU A 83 8.83 10.98 17.59
C LEU A 83 7.70 10.10 17.03
N ARG A 84 8.02 9.10 16.21
CA ARG A 84 7.01 8.20 15.60
C ARG A 84 6.93 6.82 16.23
N ARG A 85 8.02 6.29 16.78
CA ARG A 85 8.06 4.96 17.42
C ARG A 85 7.86 5.01 18.93
N ASP A 86 8.38 6.02 19.62
CA ASP A 86 8.18 6.17 21.08
C ASP A 86 7.97 7.64 21.46
N PRO A 87 6.86 8.25 21.03
CA PRO A 87 6.59 9.67 21.28
C PRO A 87 6.48 10.00 22.78
N MET A 88 6.11 9.03 23.61
CA MET A 88 6.01 9.21 25.06
C MET A 88 7.39 9.12 25.73
N GLY A 89 8.25 8.19 25.31
CA GLY A 89 9.63 8.09 25.76
C GLY A 89 10.49 9.28 25.34
N ALA A 90 10.22 9.87 24.17
CA ALA A 90 10.87 11.11 23.73
C ALA A 90 10.63 12.31 24.69
N LEU A 91 9.56 12.28 25.49
CA LEU A 91 9.28 13.28 26.53
C LEU A 91 9.66 12.83 27.95
N GLY A 92 10.46 11.76 28.08
CA GLY A 92 10.91 11.24 29.37
C GLY A 92 9.89 10.36 30.10
N TYR A 93 8.77 10.02 29.46
CA TYR A 93 7.91 8.91 29.88
C TYR A 93 8.36 7.67 29.12
N ALA A 94 9.54 7.16 29.46
CA ALA A 94 9.78 5.76 29.21
C ALA A 94 8.57 5.03 29.79
N SER A 95 7.94 4.15 29.01
CA SER A 95 7.06 3.12 29.57
C SER A 95 7.74 2.66 30.85
N LEU A 96 7.05 2.80 32.00
CA LEU A 96 7.56 2.46 33.34
C LEU A 96 8.63 1.41 33.15
N LYS A 97 9.91 1.75 33.39
CA LYS A 97 10.98 0.75 33.40
C LYS A 97 10.34 -0.44 34.11
N PRO A 98 10.22 -1.63 33.48
CA PRO A 98 9.78 -2.79 34.23
C PRO A 98 10.68 -2.75 35.44
N SER A 99 10.07 -2.59 36.61
CA SER A 99 10.83 -2.57 37.84
C SER A 99 11.77 -3.74 37.70
N LEU A 100 13.08 -3.50 37.85
CA LEU A 100 14.04 -4.58 38.07
C LEU A 100 13.66 -5.19 39.41
N THR A 101 12.52 -5.88 39.45
CA THR A 101 12.27 -6.98 40.35
C THR A 101 13.40 -7.92 40.01
N LYS A 102 14.37 -7.94 40.94
CA LYS A 102 15.32 -9.03 41.06
C LYS A 102 14.52 -10.33 40.97
N SER A 103 14.39 -10.90 39.78
CA SER A 103 13.97 -12.27 39.61
C SER A 103 15.25 -13.07 39.41
N VAL A 104 15.60 -13.77 40.48
CA VAL A 104 16.14 -15.13 40.50
C VAL A 104 17.09 -15.45 39.35
N GLU A 105 18.35 -15.68 39.71
CA GLU A 105 19.36 -16.37 38.89
C GLU A 105 18.74 -17.57 38.17
N SER A 106 18.34 -17.34 36.91
CA SER A 106 18.18 -18.42 35.95
C SER A 106 19.58 -18.83 35.51
N ALA A 107 19.83 -20.13 35.42
CA ALA A 107 21.11 -20.68 34.99
C ALA A 107 21.54 -20.21 33.58
N ASP A 108 20.58 -19.71 32.77
CA ASP A 108 20.83 -19.10 31.48
C ASP A 108 20.80 -17.57 31.59
N ARG A 109 21.89 -16.89 31.17
CA ARG A 109 22.07 -15.42 31.18
C ARG A 109 21.13 -14.63 30.25
N ARG A 110 20.03 -15.24 29.79
CA ARG A 110 19.16 -14.71 28.73
C ARG A 110 17.88 -14.10 29.32
N PRO A 111 17.50 -12.85 28.95
CA PRO A 111 16.21 -12.29 29.34
C PRO A 111 15.02 -13.10 28.81
N HIS A 112 13.93 -13.14 29.57
CA HIS A 112 12.69 -13.82 29.16
C HIS A 112 11.71 -12.91 28.41
N GLU A 113 11.80 -11.58 28.58
CA GLU A 113 10.87 -10.63 27.97
C GLU A 113 11.45 -10.00 26.71
N VAL A 114 10.72 -10.12 25.58
CA VAL A 114 11.13 -9.47 24.32
C VAL A 114 11.23 -7.97 24.41
N GLY A 115 10.45 -7.31 25.27
CA GLY A 115 10.55 -5.87 25.49
C GLY A 115 11.93 -5.45 26.00
N VAL A 116 12.55 -6.26 26.87
CA VAL A 116 13.89 -5.99 27.42
C VAL A 116 14.95 -6.19 26.36
N VAL A 117 14.91 -7.33 25.64
CA VAL A 117 15.88 -7.62 24.57
C VAL A 117 15.74 -6.57 23.46
N ALA A 118 14.52 -6.31 23.00
CA ALA A 118 14.23 -5.33 21.95
C ALA A 118 14.66 -3.90 22.32
N ALA A 119 14.60 -3.52 23.60
CA ALA A 119 15.09 -2.22 24.04
C ALA A 119 16.62 -2.09 23.94
N MET A 120 17.35 -3.18 24.21
CA MET A 120 18.83 -3.23 24.18
C MET A 120 19.42 -3.36 22.78
N ARG A 121 18.60 -3.67 21.75
CA ARG A 121 19.05 -3.82 20.37
C ARG A 121 19.68 -2.54 19.82
N SER A 122 20.87 -2.67 19.27
CA SER A 122 21.65 -1.57 18.68
C SER A 122 22.01 -1.77 17.21
N GLY A 123 21.43 -2.78 16.55
CA GLY A 123 21.64 -3.06 15.13
C GLY A 123 21.16 -1.93 14.22
N GLU A 124 21.69 -1.87 13.01
CA GLU A 124 21.27 -0.85 12.03
C GLU A 124 19.85 -1.09 11.52
N VAL A 125 19.51 -2.37 11.33
CA VAL A 125 18.21 -2.87 10.88
C VAL A 125 17.47 -3.52 12.05
N LEU A 126 18.11 -4.46 12.76
CA LEU A 126 17.60 -5.03 14.02
C LEU A 126 17.93 -4.08 15.18
N GLY A 127 17.28 -2.92 15.19
CA GLY A 127 17.51 -1.86 16.17
C GLY A 127 16.51 -1.90 17.33
N SER A 128 16.64 -0.92 18.23
CA SER A 128 15.74 -0.78 19.38
C SER A 128 14.27 -0.74 18.95
N GLN A 129 13.41 -1.39 19.74
CA GLN A 129 11.96 -1.55 19.49
C GLN A 129 11.59 -2.36 18.24
N THR A 130 12.51 -3.17 17.72
CA THR A 130 12.23 -4.11 16.63
C THR A 130 12.33 -5.57 17.08
N VAL A 131 11.56 -6.44 16.42
CA VAL A 131 11.48 -7.87 16.69
C VAL A 131 11.53 -8.69 15.40
N LEU A 132 12.04 -9.92 15.51
CA LEU A 132 12.00 -10.92 14.46
C LEU A 132 10.79 -11.81 14.69
N LYS A 133 9.77 -11.69 13.84
CA LYS A 133 8.59 -12.53 13.93
C LYS A 133 8.66 -13.64 12.89
N SER A 134 8.30 -14.86 13.28
CA SER A 134 8.06 -15.97 12.38
C SER A 134 7.06 -15.54 11.31
N ASP A 135 7.50 -15.59 10.07
CA ASP A 135 6.67 -15.23 8.92
C ASP A 135 5.76 -16.41 8.52
N HIS A 136 6.12 -17.61 8.97
CA HIS A 136 5.29 -18.79 8.92
C HIS A 136 4.37 -18.82 10.15
N CYS A 137 3.07 -18.71 9.91
CA CYS A 137 2.02 -18.69 10.92
C CYS A 137 1.05 -19.87 10.70
N PRO A 138 0.49 -20.49 11.75
CA PRO A 138 -0.44 -21.61 11.56
C PRO A 138 -1.68 -21.26 10.73
N GLY A 139 -2.13 -19.99 10.75
CA GLY A 139 -3.23 -19.48 9.93
C GLY A 139 -2.85 -19.10 8.48
N CYS A 140 -1.59 -19.31 8.09
CA CYS A 140 -1.10 -18.88 6.78
C CYS A 140 -1.63 -19.76 5.63
N GLN A 141 -2.04 -21.01 5.90
CA GLN A 141 -2.63 -21.92 4.93
C GLN A 141 -4.14 -21.72 4.81
N ASN A 142 -4.62 -21.46 3.58
CA ASN A 142 -6.03 -21.49 3.26
C ASN A 142 -6.47 -22.96 3.09
N VAL A 143 -7.46 -23.36 3.88
CA VAL A 143 -8.02 -24.71 3.88
C VAL A 143 -8.79 -25.06 2.61
N SER A 144 -9.23 -24.06 1.84
CA SER A 144 -9.99 -24.26 0.60
C SER A 144 -9.13 -24.60 -0.61
N LEU A 145 -7.79 -24.52 -0.49
CA LEU A 145 -6.90 -24.88 -1.59
C LEU A 145 -6.77 -26.41 -1.67
N PRO A 146 -6.87 -27.00 -2.87
CA PRO A 146 -6.89 -28.45 -3.05
C PRO A 146 -5.53 -29.09 -2.77
N GLU A 147 -4.45 -28.40 -3.13
CA GLU A 147 -3.09 -28.90 -3.00
C GLU A 147 -2.39 -28.30 -1.77
N ARG A 148 -1.60 -29.13 -1.09
CA ARG A 148 -0.74 -28.72 0.01
C ARG A 148 0.68 -29.20 -0.24
N VAL A 149 1.62 -28.28 -0.17
CA VAL A 149 3.06 -28.56 -0.23
C VAL A 149 3.65 -28.21 1.13
N GLU A 150 4.31 -29.19 1.76
CA GLU A 150 4.91 -29.00 3.08
C GLU A 150 5.94 -27.88 3.06
N GLY A 151 5.89 -26.98 4.06
CA GLY A 151 6.75 -25.81 4.13
C GLY A 151 6.43 -24.70 3.13
N ALA A 152 5.44 -24.86 2.25
CA ALA A 152 5.08 -23.91 1.20
C ALA A 152 3.56 -23.60 1.21
N PRO A 153 3.08 -22.76 2.16
CA PRO A 153 1.66 -22.51 2.31
C PRO A 153 1.07 -21.84 1.08
N ASN A 154 -0.21 -22.08 0.83
CA ASN A 154 -0.95 -21.49 -0.27
C ASN A 154 -0.35 -21.71 -1.66
N PHE A 155 0.47 -22.76 -1.81
CA PHE A 155 0.95 -23.21 -3.12
C PHE A 155 -0.24 -23.52 -4.03
N ARG A 156 -0.18 -23.05 -5.27
CA ARG A 156 -1.20 -23.28 -6.31
C ARG A 156 -0.64 -23.02 -7.69
N GLU A 157 -1.15 -23.77 -8.66
CA GLU A 157 -0.94 -23.57 -10.10
C GLU A 157 -2.11 -22.76 -10.69
N VAL A 158 -1.83 -21.91 -11.68
CA VAL A 158 -2.86 -21.21 -12.45
C VAL A 158 -3.29 -22.09 -13.63
N PRO A 159 -4.58 -22.45 -13.76
CA PRO A 159 -5.06 -23.33 -14.82
C PRO A 159 -4.68 -22.83 -16.23
N GLY A 160 -4.01 -23.68 -17.00
CA GLY A 160 -3.57 -23.41 -18.37
C GLY A 160 -2.27 -22.59 -18.50
N PHE A 161 -1.58 -22.30 -17.39
CA PHE A 161 -0.32 -21.55 -17.40
C PHE A 161 0.75 -22.22 -16.55
N PRO A 162 2.04 -22.19 -16.97
CA PRO A 162 3.16 -22.59 -16.11
C PRO A 162 3.48 -21.48 -15.08
N VAL A 163 2.46 -21.05 -14.34
CA VAL A 163 2.50 -19.93 -13.40
C VAL A 163 1.95 -20.41 -12.07
N PHE A 164 2.71 -20.18 -11.01
CA PHE A 164 2.43 -20.67 -9.67
C PHE A 164 2.45 -19.53 -8.66
N GLY A 165 1.62 -19.63 -7.63
CA GLY A 165 1.58 -18.71 -6.50
C GLY A 165 1.82 -19.46 -5.20
N VAL A 166 2.57 -18.87 -4.27
CA VAL A 166 2.84 -19.44 -2.95
C VAL A 166 2.94 -18.34 -1.88
N ALA A 167 2.66 -18.67 -0.63
CA ALA A 167 3.05 -17.83 0.52
C ALA A 167 4.56 -17.88 0.74
N ASN A 168 5.09 -17.21 1.75
CA ASN A 168 6.53 -17.26 2.00
C ASN A 168 6.92 -18.67 2.50
N PRO A 169 7.72 -19.45 1.75
CA PRO A 169 8.02 -20.83 2.10
C PRO A 169 9.26 -20.93 3.01
N THR A 170 9.41 -22.07 3.70
CA THR A 170 10.68 -22.52 4.28
C THR A 170 11.66 -22.93 3.18
N ILE A 171 12.95 -23.10 3.50
CA ILE A 171 13.93 -23.58 2.50
C ILE A 171 13.53 -24.96 1.97
N ASP A 172 13.11 -25.88 2.84
CA ASP A 172 12.60 -27.18 2.41
C ASP A 172 11.30 -27.07 1.62
N GLY A 173 10.45 -26.10 1.95
CA GLY A 173 9.26 -25.78 1.16
C GLY A 173 9.60 -25.33 -0.26
N ILE A 174 10.68 -24.55 -0.46
CA ILE A 174 11.16 -24.19 -1.80
C ILE A 174 11.55 -25.46 -2.56
N ARG A 175 12.30 -26.38 -1.93
CA ARG A 175 12.69 -27.66 -2.55
C ARG A 175 11.48 -28.51 -2.92
N SER A 176 10.50 -28.62 -2.03
CA SER A 176 9.24 -29.34 -2.27
C SER A 176 8.45 -28.74 -3.44
N VAL A 177 8.41 -27.41 -3.56
CA VAL A 177 7.81 -26.72 -4.71
C VAL A 177 8.56 -27.03 -6.00
N LEU A 178 9.89 -27.01 -5.99
CA LEU A 178 10.70 -27.34 -7.17
C LEU A 178 10.46 -28.78 -7.63
N GLN A 179 10.44 -29.72 -6.69
CA GLN A 179 10.11 -31.12 -6.98
C GLN A 179 8.71 -31.25 -7.59
N ARG A 180 7.71 -30.56 -7.02
CA ARG A 180 6.32 -30.58 -7.50
C ARG A 180 6.15 -29.99 -8.90
N ILE A 181 6.95 -28.99 -9.27
CA ILE A 181 6.96 -28.36 -10.60
C ILE A 181 7.70 -29.25 -11.64
N GLY A 182 8.42 -30.28 -11.19
CA GLY A 182 9.29 -31.08 -12.06
C GLY A 182 10.63 -30.40 -12.37
N SER A 183 11.09 -29.54 -11.47
CA SER A 183 12.37 -28.82 -11.53
C SER A 183 13.42 -29.52 -10.67
N SER A 184 13.69 -30.80 -10.94
CA SER A 184 14.87 -31.49 -10.40
C SER A 184 16.15 -31.08 -11.16
N LYS A 185 17.32 -31.63 -10.82
CA LYS A 185 18.58 -31.36 -11.55
C LYS A 185 18.42 -31.74 -13.04
N GLY A 186 18.41 -30.75 -13.93
CA GLY A 186 18.13 -30.93 -15.37
C GLY A 186 16.64 -30.94 -15.76
N GLY A 187 15.74 -30.64 -14.81
CA GLY A 187 14.30 -30.54 -15.04
C GLY A 187 13.87 -29.17 -15.60
N ARG A 188 12.58 -28.86 -15.45
CA ARG A 188 11.99 -27.61 -15.98
C ARG A 188 12.65 -26.38 -15.34
N PRO A 189 13.08 -25.35 -16.11
CA PRO A 189 13.59 -24.10 -15.55
C PRO A 189 12.52 -23.37 -14.71
N VAL A 190 12.92 -22.77 -13.60
CA VAL A 190 12.02 -22.01 -12.70
C VAL A 190 12.52 -20.59 -12.52
N PHE A 191 11.65 -19.61 -12.71
CA PHE A 191 11.92 -18.21 -12.38
C PHE A 191 11.08 -17.77 -11.16
N TRP A 192 11.75 -17.72 -10.00
CA TRP A 192 11.16 -17.38 -8.72
C TRP A 192 11.15 -15.87 -8.46
N HIS A 193 9.97 -15.32 -8.18
CA HIS A 193 9.72 -13.91 -7.95
C HIS A 193 9.26 -13.66 -6.52
N ASN A 194 10.12 -13.04 -5.71
CA ASN A 194 9.75 -12.58 -4.38
C ASN A 194 9.23 -11.14 -4.44
N MET A 195 7.96 -10.96 -4.09
CA MET A 195 7.25 -9.69 -4.24
C MET A 195 7.26 -8.82 -2.96
N ARG A 196 8.07 -9.18 -1.96
CA ARG A 196 8.07 -8.52 -0.65
C ARG A 196 8.91 -7.25 -0.61
N GLU A 197 8.36 -6.20 0.00
CA GLU A 197 9.12 -4.99 0.36
C GLU A 197 9.69 -5.07 1.77
N GLU A 198 9.18 -5.98 2.60
CA GLU A 198 9.67 -6.22 3.95
C GLU A 198 10.97 -7.03 3.90
N PRO A 199 12.00 -6.70 4.71
CA PRO A 199 13.20 -7.52 4.80
C PRO A 199 12.88 -8.85 5.48
N VAL A 200 13.31 -9.95 4.84
CA VAL A 200 13.15 -11.32 5.32
C VAL A 200 14.52 -11.95 5.54
N VAL A 201 14.63 -12.79 6.55
CA VAL A 201 15.81 -13.63 6.80
C VAL A 201 15.35 -15.05 7.10
N TYR A 202 16.14 -16.04 6.69
CA TYR A 202 15.94 -17.43 7.06
C TYR A 202 16.81 -17.76 8.27
N ILE A 203 16.22 -18.33 9.31
CA ILE A 203 16.90 -18.84 10.49
C ILE A 203 16.53 -20.31 10.63
N ASN A 204 17.51 -21.22 10.65
CA ASN A 204 17.30 -22.66 10.71
C ASN A 204 16.31 -23.15 9.62
N GLY A 205 16.44 -22.60 8.40
CA GLY A 205 15.58 -22.92 7.26
C GLY A 205 14.17 -22.32 7.28
N LYS A 206 13.79 -21.58 8.33
CA LYS A 206 12.45 -20.97 8.49
C LYS A 206 12.50 -19.45 8.26
N PRO A 207 11.49 -18.85 7.60
CA PRO A 207 11.50 -17.41 7.33
C PRO A 207 11.03 -16.57 8.53
N PHE A 208 11.77 -15.49 8.80
CA PHE A 208 11.46 -14.47 9.80
C PHE A 208 11.42 -13.08 9.15
N VAL A 209 10.56 -12.21 9.67
CA VAL A 209 10.35 -10.84 9.19
C VAL A 209 10.55 -9.84 10.32
N LEU A 210 11.13 -8.69 9.99
CA LEU A 210 11.28 -7.58 10.93
C LEU A 210 9.92 -6.90 11.22
N ARG A 211 9.65 -6.64 12.50
CA ARG A 211 8.44 -5.98 13.01
C ARG A 211 8.77 -4.98 14.12
N GLU A 212 7.82 -4.10 14.41
CA GLU A 212 7.86 -3.26 15.62
C GLU A 212 7.30 -4.03 16.82
N VAL A 213 7.89 -3.86 18.01
CA VAL A 213 7.38 -4.45 19.26
C VAL A 213 5.93 -4.05 19.51
N GLU A 214 5.58 -2.78 19.27
CA GLU A 214 4.23 -2.25 19.52
C GLU A 214 3.20 -2.75 18.49
N ARG A 215 3.64 -3.19 17.32
CA ARG A 215 2.77 -3.55 16.19
C ARG A 215 3.24 -4.84 15.50
N PRO A 216 3.35 -5.97 16.21
CA PRO A 216 3.95 -7.19 15.69
C PRO A 216 3.14 -7.81 14.53
N TYR A 217 1.84 -7.49 14.45
CA TYR A 217 0.94 -7.95 13.39
C TYR A 217 0.91 -7.05 12.13
N LYS A 218 1.56 -5.87 12.15
CA LYS A 218 1.51 -4.91 11.04
C LYS A 218 2.85 -4.83 10.32
N ASN A 219 2.78 -4.61 9.01
CA ASN A 219 3.96 -4.29 8.21
C ASN A 219 4.53 -2.92 8.61
N MET A 220 5.86 -2.82 8.67
CA MET A 220 6.59 -1.58 8.92
C MET A 220 6.41 -0.62 7.74
N LEU A 221 5.79 0.53 7.98
CA LEU A 221 5.42 1.47 6.93
C LEU A 221 6.62 2.21 6.35
N GLU A 222 7.77 2.21 7.04
CA GLU A 222 8.98 2.92 6.63
C GLU A 222 9.61 2.37 5.35
N TYR A 223 9.24 1.16 4.94
CA TYR A 223 9.73 0.49 3.73
C TYR A 223 8.77 0.63 2.54
N SER A 224 7.64 1.32 2.71
CA SER A 224 6.65 1.55 1.65
C SER A 224 7.31 2.16 0.41
N GLY A 225 7.43 1.35 -0.64
CA GLY A 225 7.98 1.77 -1.93
C GLY A 225 9.50 1.74 -2.02
N ILE A 226 10.18 0.97 -1.17
CA ILE A 226 11.61 0.63 -1.26
C ILE A 226 11.95 0.01 -2.62
N ASP A 227 13.16 0.25 -3.12
CA ASP A 227 13.70 -0.43 -4.30
C ASP A 227 14.37 -1.77 -3.93
N ARG A 228 14.64 -2.58 -4.96
CA ARG A 228 15.24 -3.92 -4.83
C ARG A 228 16.57 -3.90 -4.07
N GLU A 229 17.50 -3.06 -4.51
CA GLU A 229 18.86 -3.09 -3.98
C GLU A 229 18.90 -2.66 -2.52
N ARG A 230 18.01 -1.73 -2.15
CA ARG A 230 17.90 -1.28 -0.77
C ARG A 230 17.30 -2.35 0.14
N VAL A 231 16.29 -3.12 -0.31
CA VAL A 231 15.76 -4.23 0.51
C VAL A 231 16.78 -5.36 0.65
N GLU A 232 17.48 -5.74 -0.41
CA GLU A 232 18.52 -6.79 -0.35
C GLU A 232 19.69 -6.38 0.56
N ARG A 233 20.15 -5.11 0.50
CA ARG A 233 21.15 -4.59 1.45
C ARG A 233 20.66 -4.60 2.89
N MET A 234 19.37 -4.34 3.10
CA MET A 234 18.78 -4.41 4.44
C MET A 234 18.73 -5.86 4.95
N GLU A 235 18.44 -6.83 4.09
CA GLU A 235 18.46 -8.26 4.45
C GLU A 235 19.87 -8.73 4.82
N ALA A 236 20.90 -8.31 4.06
CA ALA A 236 22.30 -8.59 4.40
C ALA A 236 22.70 -8.00 5.75
N ARG A 237 22.38 -6.72 6.00
CA ARG A 237 22.63 -6.07 7.29
C ARG A 237 21.84 -6.68 8.43
N LEU A 238 20.60 -7.12 8.18
CA LEU A 238 19.80 -7.80 9.18
C LEU A 238 20.47 -9.10 9.62
N LYS A 239 21.03 -9.88 8.69
CA LYS A 239 21.85 -11.06 9.01
C LYS A 239 23.07 -10.70 9.87
N GLU A 240 23.81 -9.64 9.52
CA GLU A 240 24.96 -9.16 10.31
C GLU A 240 24.57 -8.66 11.72
N ASP A 241 23.42 -7.99 11.86
CA ASP A 241 22.91 -7.56 13.16
C ASP A 241 22.54 -8.78 14.02
N ILE A 242 21.90 -9.80 13.44
CA ILE A 242 21.52 -11.03 14.15
C ILE A 242 22.76 -11.76 14.66
N LEU A 243 23.79 -11.92 13.82
CA LEU A 243 25.02 -12.61 14.21
C LEU A 243 25.72 -11.88 15.37
N ARG A 244 25.82 -10.55 15.30
CA ARG A 244 26.40 -9.73 16.38
C ARG A 244 25.59 -9.79 17.67
N GLU A 245 24.26 -9.76 17.59
CA GLU A 245 23.41 -9.90 18.78
C GLU A 245 23.57 -11.30 19.38
N ALA A 246 23.64 -12.35 18.55
CA ALA A 246 23.80 -13.71 19.00
C ALA A 246 25.11 -13.98 19.74
N GLU A 247 26.21 -13.32 19.36
CA GLU A 247 27.48 -13.37 20.11
C GLU A 247 27.31 -12.92 21.57
N SER A 248 26.42 -11.96 21.83
CA SER A 248 26.14 -11.45 23.17
C SER A 248 25.26 -12.37 24.02
N TYR A 249 24.58 -13.34 23.38
CA TYR A 249 23.62 -14.25 24.02
C TYR A 249 23.99 -15.73 23.81
N GLU A 250 25.28 -16.04 23.74
CA GLU A 250 25.80 -17.41 23.63
C GLU A 250 25.27 -18.15 22.39
N GLY A 251 25.31 -17.48 21.23
CA GLY A 251 24.90 -18.04 19.95
C GLY A 251 23.39 -18.22 19.81
N ALA A 252 22.58 -17.37 20.44
CA ALA A 252 21.13 -17.42 20.30
C ALA A 252 20.52 -16.04 20.03
N ILE A 253 19.39 -16.04 19.31
CA ILE A 253 18.64 -14.83 18.97
C ILE A 253 17.19 -14.97 19.45
N MET A 254 16.63 -13.90 20.01
CA MET A 254 15.23 -13.88 20.41
C MET A 254 14.32 -13.57 19.22
N VAL A 255 13.35 -14.45 19.00
CA VAL A 255 12.32 -14.39 17.96
C VAL A 255 10.92 -14.51 18.56
N ILE A 256 9.92 -14.14 17.77
CA ILE A 256 8.50 -14.23 18.12
C ILE A 256 7.81 -15.24 17.21
N HIS A 257 7.12 -16.21 17.80
CA HIS A 257 6.24 -17.13 17.08
C HIS A 257 4.77 -16.78 17.27
N GLU A 258 3.90 -17.39 16.47
CA GLU A 258 2.45 -17.24 16.56
C GLU A 258 1.80 -18.61 16.69
N THR A 259 0.88 -18.74 17.66
CA THR A 259 0.09 -19.95 17.87
C THR A 259 -1.09 -20.03 16.89
N LYS A 260 -1.80 -21.16 16.90
CA LYS A 260 -3.01 -21.34 16.06
C LYS A 260 -4.11 -20.33 16.40
N ASP A 261 -4.17 -19.87 17.64
CA ASP A 261 -5.16 -18.90 18.12
C ASP A 261 -4.76 -17.45 17.86
N GLY A 262 -3.66 -17.23 17.13
CA GLY A 262 -3.14 -15.90 16.80
C GLY A 262 -2.43 -15.21 17.95
N GLN A 263 -2.13 -15.92 19.06
CA GLN A 263 -1.33 -15.39 20.16
C GLN A 263 0.16 -15.48 19.81
N ILE A 264 0.93 -14.47 20.21
CA ILE A 264 2.38 -14.47 20.02
C ILE A 264 3.11 -14.90 21.29
N PHE A 265 4.26 -15.55 21.11
CA PHE A 265 5.15 -15.93 22.20
C PHE A 265 6.61 -15.81 21.79
N ASP A 266 7.48 -15.55 22.76
CA ASP A 266 8.90 -15.34 22.56
C ASP A 266 9.65 -16.68 22.64
N ALA A 267 10.67 -16.85 21.82
CA ALA A 267 11.56 -18.01 21.85
C ALA A 267 13.00 -17.60 21.56
N TRP A 268 13.94 -18.32 22.17
CA TRP A 268 15.36 -18.24 21.83
C TRP A 268 15.70 -19.31 20.80
N GLU A 269 16.18 -18.89 19.64
CA GLU A 269 16.64 -19.77 18.57
C GLU A 269 18.17 -19.76 18.56
N HIS A 270 18.79 -20.94 18.60
CA HIS A 270 20.23 -21.06 18.44
C HIS A 270 20.62 -20.80 16.98
N VAL A 271 21.67 -19.99 16.81
CA VAL A 271 22.13 -19.53 15.50
C VAL A 271 23.65 -19.50 15.40
N ASN A 272 24.13 -19.77 14.19
CA ASN A 272 25.50 -19.58 13.73
C ASN A 272 25.50 -18.98 12.31
N SER A 273 26.68 -18.82 11.72
CA SER A 273 26.83 -18.24 10.38
C SER A 273 26.11 -19.04 9.28
N ASP A 274 26.03 -20.37 9.42
CA ASP A 274 25.45 -21.26 8.41
C ASP A 274 23.92 -21.37 8.54
N SER A 275 23.39 -21.17 9.75
CA SER A 275 21.96 -21.23 10.01
C SER A 275 21.18 -19.99 9.57
N ILE A 276 21.88 -18.89 9.24
CA ILE A 276 21.26 -17.61 8.87
C ILE A 276 21.54 -17.31 7.40
N GLN A 277 20.48 -17.22 6.60
CA GLN A 277 20.59 -16.94 5.17
C GLN A 277 19.62 -15.83 4.75
N THR A 278 20.06 -14.92 3.90
CA THR A 278 19.17 -14.01 3.18
C THR A 278 18.44 -14.77 2.07
N PRO A 279 17.27 -14.28 1.59
CA PRO A 279 16.60 -14.89 0.44
C PRO A 279 17.53 -15.05 -0.76
N LEU A 280 18.37 -14.03 -1.05
CA LEU A 280 19.32 -14.10 -2.16
C LEU A 280 20.35 -15.24 -1.98
N GLU A 281 20.88 -15.42 -0.78
CA GLU A 281 21.81 -16.52 -0.47
C GLU A 281 21.13 -17.89 -0.58
N VAL A 282 19.87 -18.03 -0.13
CA VAL A 282 19.10 -19.28 -0.25
C VAL A 282 18.95 -19.68 -1.71
N PHE A 283 18.49 -18.76 -2.57
CA PHE A 283 18.29 -19.07 -3.98
C PHE A 283 19.61 -19.30 -4.71
N LYS A 284 20.67 -18.56 -4.38
CA LYS A 284 22.01 -18.80 -4.93
C LYS A 284 22.53 -20.19 -4.56
N SER A 285 22.35 -20.62 -3.31
CA SER A 285 22.71 -21.97 -2.88
C SER A 285 21.95 -23.05 -3.66
N LEU A 286 20.67 -22.83 -3.99
CA LEU A 286 19.90 -23.78 -4.81
C LEU A 286 20.39 -23.80 -6.27
N GLU A 287 20.79 -22.64 -6.82
CA GLU A 287 21.44 -22.59 -8.14
C GLU A 287 22.76 -23.38 -8.13
N ASP A 288 23.60 -23.17 -7.11
CA ASP A 288 24.88 -23.87 -6.92
C ASP A 288 24.69 -25.39 -6.72
N ASP A 289 23.58 -25.82 -6.09
CA ASP A 289 23.19 -27.22 -5.95
C ASP A 289 22.77 -27.88 -7.29
N GLY A 290 22.65 -27.10 -8.37
CA GLY A 290 22.34 -27.56 -9.72
C GLY A 290 20.85 -27.53 -10.07
N PHE A 291 20.02 -26.83 -9.29
CA PHE A 291 18.63 -26.58 -9.68
C PHE A 291 18.58 -25.52 -10.79
N PRO A 292 17.77 -25.70 -11.86
CA PRO A 292 17.63 -24.71 -12.93
C PRO A 292 16.70 -23.56 -12.50
N ILE A 293 17.05 -22.89 -11.40
CA ILE A 293 16.27 -21.81 -10.80
C ILE A 293 16.92 -20.45 -11.08
N LYS A 294 16.10 -19.40 -11.20
CA LYS A 294 16.53 -18.00 -11.19
C LYS A 294 15.71 -17.25 -10.16
N TYR A 295 16.34 -16.36 -9.41
CA TYR A 295 15.66 -15.54 -8.41
C TYR A 295 15.56 -14.06 -8.81
N ALA A 296 14.39 -13.45 -8.58
CA ALA A 296 14.17 -12.02 -8.71
C ALA A 296 13.40 -11.45 -7.53
N ARG A 297 13.96 -10.41 -6.90
CA ARG A 297 13.28 -9.59 -5.90
C ARG A 297 12.59 -8.39 -6.55
N VAL A 298 11.26 -8.32 -6.42
CA VAL A 298 10.40 -7.26 -6.97
C VAL A 298 9.55 -6.66 -5.84
N PRO A 299 10.08 -5.73 -5.03
CA PRO A 299 9.40 -5.26 -3.82
C PRO A 299 8.14 -4.44 -4.16
N ILE A 300 6.96 -5.02 -3.92
CA ILE A 300 5.67 -4.36 -4.11
C ILE A 300 5.07 -4.00 -2.76
N THR A 301 4.58 -2.77 -2.65
CA THR A 301 3.93 -2.28 -1.44
C THR A 301 2.65 -3.01 -1.14
N ASP A 302 2.54 -3.51 0.10
CA ASP A 302 1.40 -4.29 0.52
C ASP A 302 0.10 -3.47 0.46
N GLY A 303 -0.99 -4.11 0.06
CA GLY A 303 -2.29 -3.45 -0.19
C GLY A 303 -2.34 -2.58 -1.45
N LYS A 304 -1.24 -1.98 -1.91
CA LYS A 304 -1.23 -1.04 -3.04
C LYS A 304 -1.13 -1.75 -4.40
N ALA A 305 -1.34 -0.98 -5.46
CA ALA A 305 -1.10 -1.43 -6.81
C ALA A 305 0.40 -1.33 -7.18
N PRO A 306 0.94 -2.22 -8.02
CA PRO A 306 2.32 -2.14 -8.50
C PRO A 306 2.63 -0.78 -9.14
N LYS A 307 3.86 -0.28 -8.95
CA LYS A 307 4.37 0.87 -9.68
C LYS A 307 4.56 0.47 -11.14
N SER A 308 4.56 1.44 -12.06
CA SER A 308 4.74 1.15 -13.48
C SER A 308 6.09 0.47 -13.78
N SER A 309 7.14 0.80 -13.02
CA SER A 309 8.44 0.12 -13.08
C SER A 309 8.40 -1.35 -12.67
N ASP A 310 7.45 -1.73 -11.80
CA ASP A 310 7.31 -3.10 -11.33
C ASP A 310 6.70 -3.96 -12.44
N PHE A 311 5.72 -3.42 -13.17
CA PHE A 311 5.19 -4.03 -14.39
C PHE A 311 6.29 -4.23 -15.45
N ASP A 312 7.12 -3.21 -15.69
CA ASP A 312 8.24 -3.31 -16.63
C ASP A 312 9.22 -4.42 -16.25
N ARG A 313 9.58 -4.50 -14.96
CA ARG A 313 10.49 -5.53 -14.45
C ARG A 313 9.90 -6.93 -14.62
N LEU A 314 8.64 -7.11 -14.24
CA LEU A 314 7.95 -8.39 -14.38
C LEU A 314 7.85 -8.80 -15.84
N ALA A 315 7.42 -7.89 -16.72
CA ALA A 315 7.34 -8.14 -18.15
C ALA A 315 8.69 -8.52 -18.75
N ALA A 316 9.77 -7.83 -18.38
CA ALA A 316 11.13 -8.16 -18.83
C ALA A 316 11.57 -9.55 -18.36
N ASN A 317 11.35 -9.89 -17.09
CA ASN A 317 11.68 -11.20 -16.54
C ASN A 317 10.95 -12.33 -17.27
N ILE A 318 9.67 -12.12 -17.57
CA ILE A 318 8.83 -13.13 -18.23
C ILE A 318 9.19 -13.25 -19.72
N ALA A 319 9.38 -12.13 -20.42
CA ALA A 319 9.67 -12.12 -21.85
C ALA A 319 11.09 -12.60 -22.19
N SER A 320 12.04 -12.50 -21.25
CA SER A 320 13.41 -12.97 -21.45
C SER A 320 13.63 -14.45 -21.07
N ALA A 321 12.64 -15.10 -20.46
CA ALA A 321 12.73 -16.50 -20.07
C ALA A 321 12.45 -17.45 -21.25
N SER A 322 12.93 -18.69 -21.15
CA SER A 322 12.64 -19.72 -22.15
C SER A 322 11.17 -20.15 -22.12
N LYS A 323 10.68 -20.70 -23.23
CA LYS A 323 9.25 -21.04 -23.40
C LYS A 323 8.72 -22.01 -22.34
N ASP A 324 9.58 -22.92 -21.89
CA ASP A 324 9.34 -23.97 -20.90
C ASP A 324 9.50 -23.52 -19.44
N THR A 325 9.96 -22.29 -19.19
CA THR A 325 10.17 -21.78 -17.83
C THR A 325 8.85 -21.69 -17.06
N ALA A 326 8.84 -22.24 -15.84
CA ALA A 326 7.79 -22.06 -14.86
C ALA A 326 8.03 -20.80 -14.02
N PHE A 327 7.00 -19.99 -13.78
CA PHE A 327 7.10 -18.77 -12.99
C PHE A 327 6.46 -18.95 -11.61
N VAL A 328 7.20 -18.70 -10.55
CA VAL A 328 6.68 -18.80 -9.17
C VAL A 328 6.65 -17.40 -8.55
N PHE A 329 5.52 -17.03 -7.95
CA PHE A 329 5.35 -15.75 -7.26
C PHE A 329 5.09 -15.95 -5.77
N ASN A 330 5.86 -15.29 -4.91
CA ASN A 330 5.62 -15.33 -3.47
C ASN A 330 5.53 -13.95 -2.80
N CYS A 331 4.72 -13.89 -1.76
CA CYS A 331 4.65 -12.80 -0.79
C CYS A 331 4.30 -13.39 0.58
N GLN A 332 4.15 -12.56 1.63
CA GLN A 332 3.88 -13.03 2.99
C GLN A 332 2.84 -14.17 3.06
N MET A 333 1.58 -13.90 2.71
CA MET A 333 0.50 -14.89 2.75
C MET A 333 0.17 -15.51 1.37
N GLY A 334 0.92 -15.18 0.32
CA GLY A 334 0.63 -15.67 -1.02
C GLY A 334 -0.66 -15.15 -1.66
N ARG A 335 -1.27 -14.09 -1.10
CA ARG A 335 -2.60 -13.56 -1.48
C ARG A 335 -2.55 -12.37 -2.45
N GLY A 336 -2.48 -11.15 -1.94
CA GLY A 336 -2.65 -9.94 -2.76
C GLY A 336 -1.54 -9.71 -3.79
N ARG A 337 -0.28 -9.63 -3.33
CA ARG A 337 0.89 -9.38 -4.20
C ARG A 337 1.12 -10.54 -5.16
N THR A 338 1.16 -11.77 -4.63
CA THR A 338 1.27 -13.00 -5.42
C THR A 338 0.22 -13.11 -6.51
N THR A 339 -1.09 -13.00 -6.19
CA THR A 339 -2.14 -13.09 -7.23
C THR A 339 -2.00 -11.99 -8.28
N THR A 340 -1.50 -10.81 -7.90
CA THR A 340 -1.25 -9.74 -8.88
C THR A 340 -0.10 -10.11 -9.82
N GLY A 341 0.99 -10.71 -9.28
CA GLY A 341 2.11 -11.22 -10.07
C GLY A 341 1.68 -12.34 -11.02
N THR A 342 0.86 -13.28 -10.57
CA THR A 342 0.36 -14.37 -11.42
C THR A 342 -0.52 -13.86 -12.56
N VAL A 343 -1.41 -12.88 -12.30
CA VAL A 343 -2.22 -12.23 -13.35
C VAL A 343 -1.32 -11.55 -14.39
N ILE A 344 -0.31 -10.78 -13.96
CA ILE A 344 0.65 -10.13 -14.85
C ILE A 344 1.38 -11.17 -15.71
N ALA A 345 1.83 -12.26 -15.11
CA ALA A 345 2.52 -13.33 -15.82
C ALA A 345 1.66 -14.00 -16.89
N CYS A 346 0.41 -14.32 -16.56
CA CYS A 346 -0.51 -14.92 -17.52
C CYS A 346 -0.79 -13.99 -18.70
N LEU A 347 -0.99 -12.68 -18.46
CA LEU A 347 -1.20 -11.70 -19.53
C LEU A 347 0.02 -11.59 -20.46
N VAL A 348 1.23 -11.51 -19.90
CA VAL A 348 2.46 -11.45 -20.70
C VAL A 348 2.63 -12.75 -21.49
N LYS A 349 2.36 -13.91 -20.89
CA LYS A 349 2.42 -15.21 -21.58
C LYS A 349 1.42 -15.29 -22.72
N LEU A 350 0.16 -14.88 -22.52
CA LEU A 350 -0.81 -14.80 -23.61
C LEU A 350 -0.34 -13.90 -24.75
N ARG A 351 0.27 -12.76 -24.44
CA ARG A 351 0.84 -11.87 -25.46
C ARG A 351 2.00 -12.53 -26.21
N ILE A 352 2.89 -13.23 -25.52
CA ILE A 352 4.01 -13.93 -26.16
C ILE A 352 3.53 -15.09 -27.05
N ASP A 353 2.54 -15.85 -26.58
CA ASP A 353 2.09 -17.08 -27.25
C ASP A 353 1.12 -16.80 -28.42
N TYR A 354 0.30 -15.74 -28.34
CA TYR A 354 -0.75 -15.46 -29.33
C TYR A 354 -0.61 -14.11 -30.06
N GLY A 355 0.36 -13.27 -29.67
CA GLY A 355 0.58 -11.97 -30.29
C GLY A 355 -0.54 -10.95 -30.00
N ARG A 356 -0.89 -10.15 -31.01
CA ARG A 356 -1.85 -9.04 -30.91
C ARG A 356 -3.11 -9.30 -31.74
N PRO A 357 -4.33 -9.07 -31.20
CA PRO A 357 -4.63 -8.74 -29.81
C PRO A 357 -4.42 -9.94 -28.88
N ILE A 358 -4.29 -9.70 -27.58
CA ILE A 358 -4.25 -10.77 -26.58
C ILE A 358 -5.57 -11.52 -26.65
N LYS A 359 -5.55 -12.87 -26.68
CA LYS A 359 -6.74 -13.71 -26.74
C LYS A 359 -6.65 -14.85 -25.72
N VAL A 360 -7.80 -15.25 -25.19
CA VAL A 360 -7.94 -16.48 -24.39
C VAL A 360 -8.53 -17.55 -25.30
N LEU A 361 -7.98 -18.76 -25.30
CA LEU A 361 -8.55 -19.87 -26.07
C LEU A 361 -9.91 -20.31 -25.46
N PRO A 362 -10.96 -20.52 -26.27
CA PRO A 362 -12.28 -20.96 -25.79
C PRO A 362 -12.32 -22.34 -25.13
N GLY A 363 -11.29 -23.18 -25.31
CA GLY A 363 -11.27 -24.57 -24.83
C GLY A 363 -11.00 -24.77 -23.33
N ASP A 364 -10.59 -23.72 -22.61
CA ASP A 364 -10.20 -23.79 -21.19
C ASP A 364 -11.34 -23.42 -20.21
N VAL A 365 -12.53 -23.09 -20.71
CA VAL A 365 -13.64 -22.57 -19.88
C VAL A 365 -14.58 -23.69 -19.40
N ASN A 366 -14.44 -24.92 -19.93
CA ASN A 366 -15.32 -26.03 -19.62
C ASN A 366 -14.60 -27.13 -18.83
N HIS A 367 -14.35 -26.89 -17.54
CA HIS A 367 -14.30 -27.98 -16.57
C HIS A 367 -14.86 -27.47 -15.24
N GLU A 368 -15.88 -28.17 -14.75
CA GLU A 368 -16.65 -27.94 -13.51
C GLU A 368 -17.91 -27.08 -13.61
N GLN A 369 -18.85 -27.51 -14.47
CA GLN A 369 -20.24 -27.64 -14.04
C GLN A 369 -20.69 -29.07 -14.35
N ALA A 370 -20.52 -29.97 -13.38
CA ALA A 370 -21.15 -31.27 -13.42
C ALA A 370 -22.60 -31.13 -12.93
N ASP A 371 -23.47 -31.55 -13.83
CA ASP A 371 -24.92 -31.64 -13.79
C ASP A 371 -25.56 -32.10 -12.47
N GLY A 372 -26.59 -31.37 -12.07
CA GLY A 372 -27.77 -31.89 -11.36
C GLY A 372 -28.98 -31.74 -12.27
N SER A 373 -29.28 -32.81 -13.00
CA SER A 373 -30.37 -32.97 -13.96
C SER A 373 -31.77 -32.63 -13.43
N SER A 374 -32.62 -32.03 -14.26
CA SER A 374 -33.92 -32.63 -14.57
C SER A 374 -34.48 -32.15 -15.91
N SER A 375 -35.02 -33.13 -16.62
CA SER A 375 -35.42 -33.17 -18.03
C SER A 375 -36.91 -32.85 -18.25
N SER A 376 -37.21 -32.19 -19.38
CA SER A 376 -38.35 -32.44 -20.31
C SER A 376 -38.35 -31.26 -21.30
N GLY A 377 -38.15 -31.37 -22.61
CA GLY A 377 -38.70 -32.34 -23.55
C GLY A 377 -39.70 -31.59 -24.45
N GLU A 378 -39.31 -31.26 -25.68
CA GLU A 378 -40.10 -31.35 -26.93
C GLU A 378 -39.51 -30.50 -28.07
N GLU A 379 -39.42 -31.13 -29.24
CA GLU A 379 -38.89 -30.63 -30.51
C GLU A 379 -39.98 -30.01 -31.39
N SER A 380 -39.64 -29.00 -32.18
CA SER A 380 -40.05 -28.95 -33.60
C SER A 380 -39.26 -27.89 -34.36
N GLY A 381 -38.72 -28.31 -35.50
CA GLY A 381 -37.87 -27.50 -36.35
C GLY A 381 -38.61 -26.53 -37.27
N SER A 382 -37.86 -25.60 -37.83
CA SER A 382 -37.93 -25.23 -39.25
C SER A 382 -36.75 -24.33 -39.62
N ASP A 383 -36.37 -24.50 -40.87
CA ASP A 383 -35.18 -24.03 -41.55
C ASP A 383 -35.23 -22.52 -41.92
N ALA A 384 -34.07 -22.01 -42.34
CA ALA A 384 -33.84 -20.88 -43.24
C ALA A 384 -33.14 -19.62 -42.70
N THR A 385 -32.07 -19.31 -43.44
CA THR A 385 -31.47 -17.99 -43.75
C THR A 385 -30.51 -17.35 -42.75
N ARG A 386 -29.21 -17.63 -43.00
CA ARG A 386 -28.09 -16.74 -42.72
C ARG A 386 -28.35 -15.34 -43.27
N LEU A 387 -28.32 -14.33 -42.40
CA LEU A 387 -27.94 -12.96 -42.74
C LEU A 387 -27.41 -12.26 -41.49
N THR A 388 -26.25 -11.64 -41.67
CA THR A 388 -25.52 -10.78 -40.74
C THR A 388 -26.37 -9.59 -40.29
N SER A 389 -26.49 -9.36 -38.97
CA SER A 389 -27.03 -8.11 -38.45
C SER A 389 -26.45 -7.81 -37.07
N SER A 390 -25.63 -6.76 -37.04
CA SER A 390 -25.24 -5.99 -35.87
C SER A 390 -26.47 -5.43 -35.18
N THR A 391 -26.86 -5.99 -34.04
CA THR A 391 -27.98 -5.47 -33.25
C THR A 391 -27.50 -5.03 -31.87
N VAL A 392 -27.35 -3.72 -31.73
CA VAL A 392 -27.43 -2.98 -30.48
C VAL A 392 -28.69 -3.45 -29.75
N LYS A 393 -28.54 -4.26 -28.70
CA LYS A 393 -29.67 -4.62 -27.83
C LYS A 393 -30.08 -3.40 -27.03
N VAL A 394 -31.15 -2.76 -27.51
CA VAL A 394 -32.01 -1.84 -26.78
C VAL A 394 -32.36 -2.50 -25.44
N ARG A 395 -31.96 -1.85 -24.34
CA ARG A 395 -32.31 -2.25 -22.97
C ARG A 395 -33.82 -2.17 -22.77
N THR A 396 -34.49 -3.31 -22.83
CA THR A 396 -35.88 -3.45 -22.40
C THR A 396 -35.96 -3.43 -20.86
N LYS A 397 -36.96 -2.69 -20.39
CA LYS A 397 -37.34 -2.47 -18.99
C LYS A 397 -37.50 -3.79 -18.22
N ASN A 398 -36.51 -4.13 -17.38
CA ASN A 398 -36.60 -5.06 -16.24
C ASN A 398 -35.30 -4.99 -15.39
N GLU A 399 -34.83 -3.77 -15.06
CA GLU A 399 -33.58 -3.57 -14.29
C GLU A 399 -33.81 -3.09 -12.83
N GLN A 400 -35.02 -3.15 -12.28
CA GLN A 400 -35.29 -2.70 -10.90
C GLN A 400 -34.75 -3.63 -9.78
N GLY A 401 -34.07 -4.73 -10.13
CA GLY A 401 -33.55 -5.70 -9.15
C GLY A 401 -32.10 -6.17 -9.36
N ARG A 402 -31.33 -5.61 -10.31
CA ARG A 402 -29.96 -6.09 -10.55
C ARG A 402 -28.99 -5.58 -9.48
N ALA A 403 -28.25 -6.51 -8.86
CA ALA A 403 -27.22 -6.17 -7.90
C ALA A 403 -26.10 -5.36 -8.58
N PHE A 404 -25.59 -4.32 -7.91
CA PHE A 404 -24.49 -3.49 -8.42
C PHE A 404 -23.25 -4.36 -8.65
N GLY A 405 -22.85 -4.49 -9.92
CA GLY A 405 -21.71 -5.26 -10.39
C GLY A 405 -20.46 -4.42 -10.63
N ILE A 406 -19.36 -5.10 -10.97
CA ILE A 406 -18.10 -4.42 -11.31
C ILE A 406 -18.29 -3.49 -12.52
N ASP A 407 -19.14 -3.90 -13.47
CA ASP A 407 -19.47 -3.13 -14.66
C ASP A 407 -20.33 -1.89 -14.39
N ASP A 408 -20.84 -1.69 -13.17
CA ASP A 408 -21.54 -0.45 -12.85
C ASP A 408 -20.57 0.69 -12.47
N ILE A 409 -19.27 0.42 -12.33
CA ILE A 409 -18.25 1.43 -12.07
C ILE A 409 -17.88 2.13 -13.39
N LEU A 410 -18.49 3.28 -13.64
CA LEU A 410 -18.30 4.11 -14.86
C LEU A 410 -16.84 4.42 -15.22
N LEU A 411 -15.96 4.49 -14.22
CA LEU A 411 -14.53 4.71 -14.44
C LEU A 411 -13.91 3.62 -15.32
N LEU A 412 -14.34 2.37 -15.13
CA LEU A 412 -13.81 1.21 -15.87
C LEU A 412 -14.20 1.26 -17.34
N TRP A 413 -15.42 1.70 -17.66
CA TRP A 413 -15.83 1.96 -19.05
C TRP A 413 -15.01 3.07 -19.69
N LYS A 414 -14.74 4.15 -18.95
CA LYS A 414 -13.96 5.28 -19.47
C LYS A 414 -12.56 4.84 -19.87
N ILE A 415 -11.83 4.15 -19.00
CA ILE A 415 -10.48 3.67 -19.35
C ILE A 415 -10.51 2.65 -20.49
N THR A 416 -11.49 1.74 -20.49
CA THR A 416 -11.62 0.72 -21.55
C THR A 416 -11.84 1.37 -22.92
N ARG A 417 -12.66 2.42 -23.01
CA ARG A 417 -12.92 3.15 -24.27
C ARG A 417 -11.79 4.07 -24.73
N LEU A 418 -10.79 4.33 -23.89
CA LEU A 418 -9.62 5.14 -24.29
C LEU A 418 -8.62 4.35 -25.14
N PHE A 419 -8.73 3.03 -25.21
CA PHE A 419 -7.83 2.17 -25.96
C PHE A 419 -8.60 1.48 -27.08
N ASP A 420 -8.01 1.42 -28.28
CA ASP A 420 -8.66 0.85 -29.48
C ASP A 420 -9.08 -0.62 -29.29
N ASN A 421 -8.34 -1.37 -28.46
CA ASN A 421 -8.59 -2.77 -28.10
C ASN A 421 -8.96 -2.94 -26.62
N GLY A 422 -9.45 -1.88 -25.97
CA GLY A 422 -9.59 -1.87 -24.52
C GLY A 422 -10.65 -2.84 -23.99
N VAL A 423 -11.75 -3.04 -24.74
CA VAL A 423 -12.85 -3.96 -24.35
C VAL A 423 -12.33 -5.39 -24.34
N GLU A 424 -11.71 -5.82 -25.44
CA GLU A 424 -11.14 -7.16 -25.59
C GLU A 424 -10.04 -7.39 -24.56
N CYS A 425 -9.16 -6.41 -24.34
CA CYS A 425 -8.10 -6.51 -23.32
C CYS A 425 -8.67 -6.65 -21.90
N ARG A 426 -9.79 -5.98 -21.60
CA ARG A 426 -10.46 -6.09 -20.31
C ARG A 426 -11.14 -7.45 -20.13
N GLU A 427 -11.78 -7.98 -21.16
CA GLU A 427 -12.39 -9.32 -21.12
C GLU A 427 -11.34 -10.41 -20.87
N VAL A 428 -10.21 -10.34 -21.57
CA VAL A 428 -9.06 -11.23 -21.35
C VAL A 428 -8.52 -11.09 -19.92
N LEU A 429 -8.36 -9.85 -19.43
CA LEU A 429 -7.93 -9.61 -18.06
C LEU A 429 -8.89 -10.23 -17.04
N ASP A 430 -10.20 -10.06 -17.24
CA ASP A 430 -11.22 -10.56 -16.31
C ASP A 430 -11.22 -12.09 -16.25
N ALA A 431 -11.07 -12.76 -17.39
CA ALA A 431 -10.91 -14.21 -17.46
C ALA A 431 -9.64 -14.70 -16.73
N ILE A 432 -8.51 -13.99 -16.90
CA ILE A 432 -7.27 -14.31 -16.17
C ILE A 432 -7.41 -14.06 -14.66
N ILE A 433 -8.09 -12.99 -14.25
CA ILE A 433 -8.40 -12.74 -12.83
C ILE A 433 -9.22 -13.88 -12.25
N ASP A 434 -10.18 -14.43 -13.00
CA ASP A 434 -10.98 -15.57 -12.56
C ASP A 434 -10.14 -16.84 -12.43
N ARG A 435 -9.24 -17.12 -13.38
CA ARG A 435 -8.28 -18.25 -13.24
C ARG A 435 -7.33 -18.10 -12.06
N CYS A 436 -6.98 -16.87 -11.68
CA CYS A 436 -6.10 -16.57 -10.55
C CYS A 436 -6.85 -16.40 -9.20
N SER A 437 -8.15 -16.68 -9.15
CA SER A 437 -9.04 -16.25 -8.05
C SER A 437 -8.98 -17.11 -6.78
N ALA A 438 -8.26 -18.24 -6.78
CA ALA A 438 -8.27 -19.25 -5.71
C ALA A 438 -8.07 -18.73 -4.27
N LEU A 439 -7.38 -17.58 -4.08
CA LEU A 439 -7.28 -16.91 -2.77
C LEU A 439 -8.00 -15.57 -2.69
N GLN A 440 -8.10 -14.88 -3.82
CA GLN A 440 -8.64 -13.54 -3.89
C GLN A 440 -8.94 -13.16 -5.34
N ASN A 441 -10.23 -12.89 -5.61
CA ASN A 441 -10.63 -12.19 -6.82
C ASN A 441 -10.67 -10.68 -6.55
N ILE A 442 -9.89 -9.92 -7.30
CA ILE A 442 -9.75 -8.47 -7.12
C ILE A 442 -11.06 -7.73 -7.44
N ARG A 443 -11.84 -8.19 -8.43
CA ARG A 443 -13.15 -7.60 -8.76
C ARG A 443 -14.16 -7.83 -7.63
N GLN A 444 -14.20 -9.03 -7.07
CA GLN A 444 -15.03 -9.34 -5.89
C GLN A 444 -14.58 -8.54 -4.66
N ALA A 445 -13.27 -8.32 -4.46
CA ALA A 445 -12.76 -7.51 -3.35
C ALA A 445 -13.24 -6.05 -3.43
N VAL A 446 -13.25 -5.44 -4.63
CA VAL A 446 -13.83 -4.10 -4.85
C VAL A 446 -15.29 -4.08 -4.42
N LEU A 447 -16.09 -5.05 -4.87
CA LEU A 447 -17.53 -5.12 -4.55
C LEU A 447 -17.79 -5.39 -3.06
N HIS A 448 -16.95 -6.20 -2.42
CA HIS A 448 -17.03 -6.46 -0.98
C HIS A 448 -16.81 -5.18 -0.17
N TYR A 449 -15.71 -4.46 -0.42
CA TYR A 449 -15.44 -3.21 0.30
C TYR A 449 -16.47 -2.12 0.01
N ARG A 450 -17.05 -2.13 -1.19
CA ARG A 450 -18.21 -1.31 -1.52
C ARG A 450 -19.41 -1.63 -0.65
N LYS A 451 -19.74 -2.91 -0.49
CA LYS A 451 -20.84 -3.34 0.38
C LYS A 451 -20.63 -2.83 1.81
N VAL A 452 -19.44 -3.03 2.39
CA VAL A 452 -19.10 -2.58 3.74
C VAL A 452 -19.19 -1.06 3.88
N PHE A 453 -18.67 -0.30 2.90
CA PHE A 453 -18.73 1.17 2.92
C PHE A 453 -20.16 1.74 2.93
N ASN A 454 -21.10 1.07 2.26
CA ASN A 454 -22.49 1.52 2.16
C ASN A 454 -23.39 1.03 3.30
N GLN A 455 -22.91 0.16 4.19
CA GLN A 455 -23.68 -0.28 5.35
C GLN A 455 -23.74 0.83 6.41
N GLN A 456 -24.91 1.44 6.57
CA GLN A 456 -25.17 2.56 7.50
C GLN A 456 -24.91 2.18 8.97
N HIS A 457 -25.19 0.93 9.36
CA HIS A 457 -25.04 0.43 10.73
C HIS A 457 -23.58 0.17 11.14
N ILE A 458 -22.64 0.18 10.19
CA ILE A 458 -21.22 -0.03 10.45
C ILE A 458 -20.59 1.29 10.91
N GLU A 459 -19.71 1.23 11.91
CA GLU A 459 -19.03 2.40 12.45
C GLU A 459 -18.36 3.27 11.36
N PRO A 460 -18.42 4.61 11.45
CA PRO A 460 -17.83 5.51 10.46
C PRO A 460 -16.33 5.26 10.19
N ARG A 461 -15.58 4.81 11.21
CA ARG A 461 -14.16 4.45 11.07
C ARG A 461 -13.97 3.21 10.20
N VAL A 462 -14.72 2.14 10.46
CA VAL A 462 -14.67 0.91 9.67
C VAL A 462 -15.08 1.17 8.22
N ARG A 463 -16.12 2.01 8.01
CA ARG A 463 -16.52 2.44 6.66
C ARG A 463 -15.41 3.21 5.93
N ARG A 464 -14.67 4.09 6.64
CA ARG A 464 -13.52 4.80 6.07
C ARG A 464 -12.37 3.86 5.69
N VAL A 465 -12.05 2.88 6.55
CA VAL A 465 -11.05 1.85 6.25
C VAL A 465 -11.47 1.01 5.04
N ALA A 466 -12.73 0.61 4.98
CA ALA A 466 -13.29 -0.10 3.83
C ALA A 466 -13.21 0.72 2.55
N LEU A 467 -13.53 2.02 2.60
CA LEU A 467 -13.40 2.91 1.46
C LEU A 467 -11.96 2.98 0.93
N ASN A 468 -10.98 3.13 1.83
CA ASN A 468 -9.57 3.19 1.46
C ASN A 468 -9.11 1.86 0.83
N ARG A 469 -9.44 0.71 1.44
CA ARG A 469 -9.11 -0.60 0.89
C ARG A 469 -9.79 -0.84 -0.46
N GLY A 470 -11.07 -0.48 -0.58
CA GLY A 470 -11.80 -0.55 -1.85
C GLY A 470 -11.11 0.25 -2.95
N ALA A 471 -10.68 1.48 -2.63
CA ALA A 471 -9.94 2.34 -3.56
C ALA A 471 -8.61 1.72 -4.01
N GLU A 472 -7.88 1.05 -3.10
CA GLU A 472 -6.64 0.35 -3.43
C GLU A 472 -6.86 -0.83 -4.40
N TYR A 473 -7.90 -1.65 -4.17
CA TYR A 473 -8.27 -2.72 -5.11
C TYR A 473 -8.73 -2.16 -6.47
N LEU A 474 -9.51 -1.08 -6.46
CA LEU A 474 -9.97 -0.44 -7.69
C LEU A 474 -8.80 0.15 -8.48
N GLU A 475 -7.84 0.81 -7.83
CA GLU A 475 -6.63 1.29 -8.48
C GLU A 475 -5.81 0.14 -9.07
N ARG A 476 -5.69 -0.98 -8.35
CA ARG A 476 -4.97 -2.16 -8.84
C ARG A 476 -5.62 -2.72 -10.10
N TYR A 477 -6.96 -2.82 -10.12
CA TYR A 477 -7.69 -3.31 -11.28
C TYR A 477 -7.56 -2.35 -12.46
N PHE A 478 -7.72 -1.05 -12.21
CA PHE A 478 -7.53 0.00 -13.18
C PHE A 478 -6.13 -0.06 -13.85
N ARG A 479 -5.07 -0.29 -13.07
CA ARG A 479 -3.72 -0.42 -13.62
C ARG A 479 -3.53 -1.70 -14.43
N LEU A 480 -4.16 -2.80 -14.02
CA LEU A 480 -4.14 -4.05 -14.81
C LEU A 480 -4.85 -3.88 -16.16
N ILE A 481 -5.95 -3.12 -16.21
CA ILE A 481 -6.61 -2.78 -17.50
C ILE A 481 -5.65 -1.98 -18.39
N ALA A 482 -5.01 -0.94 -17.84
CA ALA A 482 -4.02 -0.15 -18.59
C ALA A 482 -2.85 -1.02 -19.08
N PHE A 483 -2.37 -1.96 -18.26
CA PHE A 483 -1.29 -2.86 -18.61
C PHE A 483 -1.70 -3.87 -19.69
N ALA A 484 -2.91 -4.44 -19.62
CA ALA A 484 -3.44 -5.31 -20.67
C ALA A 484 -3.55 -4.57 -22.01
N ALA A 485 -4.02 -3.32 -22.00
CA ALA A 485 -4.05 -2.48 -23.21
C ALA A 485 -2.65 -2.18 -23.77
N TYR A 486 -1.68 -1.89 -22.90
CA TYR A 486 -0.27 -1.74 -23.28
C TYR A 486 0.27 -3.01 -23.96
N LEU A 487 0.07 -4.18 -23.32
CA LEU A 487 0.43 -5.48 -23.87
C LEU A 487 -0.30 -5.80 -25.16
N GLY A 488 -1.48 -5.24 -25.41
CA GLY A 488 -2.23 -5.39 -26.65
C GLY A 488 -1.76 -4.46 -27.79
N SER A 489 -0.97 -3.43 -27.48
CA SER A 489 -0.53 -2.40 -28.43
C SER A 489 0.82 -2.71 -29.10
N GLU A 490 1.21 -1.90 -30.10
CA GLU A 490 2.53 -1.99 -30.74
C GLU A 490 3.67 -1.57 -29.81
N ALA A 491 3.35 -0.86 -28.73
CA ALA A 491 4.35 -0.40 -27.76
C ALA A 491 5.09 -1.57 -27.10
N PHE A 492 4.39 -2.68 -26.83
CA PHE A 492 5.04 -3.87 -26.27
C PHE A 492 5.94 -4.59 -27.27
N ASP A 493 5.67 -4.50 -28.58
CA ASP A 493 6.54 -5.06 -29.62
C ASP A 493 7.93 -4.38 -29.57
N SER A 494 7.93 -3.05 -29.43
CA SER A 494 9.19 -2.29 -29.25
C SER A 494 9.93 -2.61 -27.95
N PHE A 495 9.21 -3.04 -26.90
CA PHE A 495 9.82 -3.43 -25.62
C PHE A 495 10.57 -4.76 -25.73
N CYS A 496 10.03 -5.72 -26.48
CA CYS A 496 10.63 -7.03 -26.73
C CYS A 496 11.68 -7.00 -27.86
N GLY A 497 11.62 -6.02 -28.77
CA GLY A 497 12.53 -5.91 -29.92
C GLY A 497 13.97 -5.47 -29.59
N GLN A 498 14.88 -5.68 -30.54
CA GLN A 498 16.29 -5.26 -30.48
C GLN A 498 16.54 -3.80 -30.97
N GLY A 499 15.48 -3.02 -31.21
CA GLY A 499 15.59 -1.63 -31.71
C GLY A 499 15.97 -0.59 -30.65
N GLU A 500 16.31 0.63 -31.11
CA GLU A 500 16.92 1.71 -30.31
C GLU A 500 15.99 2.37 -29.27
N CYS A 501 14.66 2.23 -29.38
CA CYS A 501 13.70 2.80 -28.42
C CYS A 501 12.72 1.75 -27.88
N LYS A 502 13.03 1.20 -26.69
CA LYS A 502 12.14 0.28 -25.97
C LYS A 502 11.05 1.05 -25.24
N MET A 503 9.81 0.98 -25.73
CA MET A 503 8.68 1.61 -25.05
C MET A 503 8.23 0.78 -23.84
N SER A 504 8.70 1.14 -22.65
CA SER A 504 8.25 0.56 -21.38
C SER A 504 6.80 0.93 -21.06
N PHE A 505 6.12 0.11 -20.24
CA PHE A 505 4.79 0.46 -19.70
C PHE A 505 4.85 1.75 -18.90
N LYS A 506 5.93 1.98 -18.13
CA LYS A 506 6.14 3.26 -17.46
C LYS A 506 6.11 4.42 -18.46
N ASN A 507 6.91 4.40 -19.52
CA ASN A 507 6.97 5.51 -20.47
C ASN A 507 5.65 5.65 -21.26
N TRP A 508 5.06 4.53 -21.68
CA TRP A 508 3.78 4.49 -22.37
C TRP A 508 2.63 5.10 -21.54
N LEU A 509 2.61 4.83 -20.22
CA LEU A 509 1.61 5.38 -19.31
C LEU A 509 1.87 6.85 -18.96
N HIS A 510 3.12 7.33 -19.03
CA HIS A 510 3.44 8.74 -18.83
C HIS A 510 2.95 9.61 -20.00
N GLN A 511 2.93 9.06 -21.21
CA GLN A 511 2.39 9.74 -22.42
C GLN A 511 0.84 9.85 -22.42
N ARG A 512 0.16 9.39 -21.37
CA ARG A 512 -1.31 9.34 -21.27
C ARG A 512 -1.80 10.06 -20.00
N PRO A 513 -1.80 11.40 -19.98
CA PRO A 513 -2.17 12.18 -18.81
C PRO A 513 -3.62 11.93 -18.36
N GLU A 514 -4.53 11.56 -19.25
CA GLU A 514 -5.92 11.21 -18.96
C GLU A 514 -6.02 9.98 -18.06
N VAL A 515 -5.18 8.98 -18.31
CA VAL A 515 -5.09 7.75 -17.50
C VAL A 515 -4.53 8.07 -16.11
N GLN A 516 -3.54 8.97 -16.02
CA GLN A 516 -3.03 9.45 -14.73
C GLN A 516 -4.10 10.24 -13.96
N ALA A 517 -4.86 11.12 -14.61
CA ALA A 517 -5.93 11.88 -14.00
C ALA A 517 -7.03 10.97 -13.44
N MET A 518 -7.41 9.93 -14.18
CA MET A 518 -8.35 8.92 -13.71
C MET A 518 -7.84 8.16 -12.48
N LYS A 519 -6.57 7.73 -12.49
CA LYS A 519 -5.92 7.12 -11.31
C LYS A 519 -5.97 8.05 -10.09
N TRP A 520 -5.62 9.33 -10.26
CA TRP A 520 -5.68 10.30 -9.18
C TRP A 520 -7.11 10.52 -8.66
N SER A 521 -8.11 10.43 -9.52
CA SER A 521 -9.52 10.50 -9.13
C SER A 521 -9.91 9.39 -8.15
N ILE A 522 -9.43 8.15 -8.36
CA ILE A 522 -9.63 7.02 -7.43
C ILE A 522 -9.11 7.38 -6.03
N ARG A 523 -7.91 7.96 -5.94
CA ARG A 523 -7.28 8.29 -4.66
C ARG A 523 -7.90 9.49 -3.96
N LEU A 524 -8.20 10.55 -4.72
CA LEU A 524 -8.66 11.82 -4.16
C LEU A 524 -10.14 11.78 -3.78
N ARG A 525 -10.96 11.04 -4.55
CA ARG A 525 -12.42 10.99 -4.36
C ARG A 525 -12.96 9.57 -4.50
N PRO A 526 -12.47 8.61 -3.70
CA PRO A 526 -12.88 7.20 -3.83
C PRO A 526 -14.38 7.02 -3.67
N GLY A 527 -15.04 7.79 -2.79
CA GLY A 527 -16.49 7.70 -2.55
C GLY A 527 -17.34 7.76 -3.84
N ARG A 528 -16.89 8.48 -4.88
CA ARG A 528 -17.62 8.59 -6.16
C ARG A 528 -17.81 7.25 -6.87
N PHE A 529 -16.95 6.28 -6.63
CA PHE A 529 -16.99 4.96 -7.28
C PHE A 529 -17.68 3.91 -6.41
N PHE A 530 -17.86 4.21 -5.12
CA PHE A 530 -18.37 3.26 -4.14
C PHE A 530 -19.78 3.61 -3.65
N THR A 531 -20.25 4.86 -3.75
CA THR A 531 -21.58 5.26 -3.31
C THR A 531 -22.68 4.68 -4.21
N VAL A 532 -23.76 4.15 -3.60
CA VAL A 532 -24.99 3.74 -4.31
C VAL A 532 -25.70 4.99 -4.87
N PRO A 533 -26.22 4.97 -6.12
CA PRO A 533 -27.09 6.03 -6.63
C PRO A 533 -28.21 6.36 -5.63
N GLU A 534 -28.51 7.64 -5.52
CA GLU A 534 -29.38 8.24 -4.50
C GLU A 534 -30.80 7.66 -4.48
N GLU A 535 -31.23 7.07 -5.60
CA GLU A 535 -32.53 6.43 -5.85
C GLU A 535 -32.80 5.17 -4.99
N LEU A 536 -31.78 4.58 -4.35
CA LEU A 536 -31.91 3.37 -3.51
C LEU A 536 -31.69 3.65 -2.02
N ARG A 537 -31.54 4.90 -1.60
CA ARG A 537 -31.52 5.26 -0.17
C ARG A 537 -32.95 5.35 0.34
N ALA A 538 -33.25 4.65 1.44
CA ALA A 538 -34.47 4.87 2.19
C ALA A 538 -34.60 6.38 2.53
N PRO A 539 -35.78 6.99 2.33
CA PRO A 539 -35.96 8.42 2.53
C PRO A 539 -36.02 8.71 4.02
N HIS A 540 -34.87 8.98 4.63
CA HIS A 540 -34.82 9.67 5.91
C HIS A 540 -33.89 10.88 5.81
N GLU A 541 -34.54 12.03 5.96
CA GLU A 541 -34.01 13.37 6.26
C GLU A 541 -33.01 13.95 5.26
N LEU A 542 -33.53 14.43 4.14
CA LEU A 542 -32.94 15.59 3.46
C LEU A 542 -33.74 16.81 3.87
N GLN A 543 -33.16 17.65 4.73
CA GLN A 543 -33.63 19.02 4.86
C GLN A 543 -33.53 19.66 3.47
N HIS A 544 -34.60 20.33 3.04
CA HIS A 544 -34.81 20.84 1.67
C HIS A 544 -33.62 21.63 1.08
N GLY A 545 -32.71 22.16 1.91
CA GLY A 545 -31.48 22.83 1.50
C GLY A 545 -30.38 21.91 0.93
N ASP A 546 -30.31 20.65 1.34
CA ASP A 546 -29.23 19.73 0.93
C ASP A 546 -29.44 19.20 -0.50
N ALA A 547 -30.69 18.92 -0.89
CA ALA A 547 -31.04 18.48 -2.23
C ALA A 547 -30.76 19.56 -3.29
N VAL A 548 -31.04 20.83 -2.96
CA VAL A 548 -30.77 21.98 -3.85
C VAL A 548 -29.26 22.22 -3.99
N MET A 549 -28.51 22.14 -2.89
CA MET A 549 -27.05 22.28 -2.90
C MET A 549 -26.40 21.17 -3.73
N GLU A 550 -26.89 19.94 -3.59
CA GLU A 550 -26.40 18.79 -4.35
C GLU A 550 -26.67 18.93 -5.87
N ALA A 551 -27.87 19.40 -6.26
CA ALA A 551 -28.20 19.70 -7.66
C ALA A 551 -27.27 20.77 -8.25
N ILE A 552 -27.02 21.87 -7.53
CA ILE A 552 -26.13 22.96 -7.96
C ILE A 552 -24.68 22.46 -8.07
N VAL A 553 -24.23 21.68 -7.11
CA VAL A 553 -22.86 21.16 -7.09
C VAL A 553 -22.63 20.12 -8.19
N LYS A 554 -23.67 19.39 -8.61
CA LYS A 554 -23.64 18.44 -9.74
C LYS A 554 -23.54 19.14 -11.11
N THR A 555 -24.07 20.36 -11.27
CA THR A 555 -24.07 21.11 -12.54
C THR A 555 -22.86 22.02 -12.76
N ARG A 556 -22.04 22.26 -11.72
CA ARG A 556 -20.81 23.09 -11.81
C ARG A 556 -19.79 22.57 -12.82
N ASN A 557 -19.28 23.45 -13.69
CA ASN A 557 -18.35 23.12 -14.77
C ASN A 557 -17.04 23.94 -14.76
N GLY A 558 -16.73 24.62 -13.64
CA GLY A 558 -15.49 25.38 -13.52
C GLY A 558 -14.24 24.50 -13.44
N SER A 559 -13.08 25.07 -13.79
CA SER A 559 -11.77 24.40 -13.71
C SER A 559 -11.33 24.10 -12.27
N VAL A 560 -11.67 24.99 -11.32
CA VAL A 560 -11.39 24.84 -9.88
C VAL A 560 -12.67 24.47 -9.12
N LEU A 561 -13.75 25.23 -9.33
CA LEU A 561 -15.07 24.93 -8.79
C LEU A 561 -15.84 23.98 -9.72
N GLY A 562 -15.32 22.76 -9.87
CA GLY A 562 -15.92 21.73 -10.73
C GLY A 562 -17.03 20.92 -10.03
N LYS A 563 -17.62 19.97 -10.77
CA LYS A 563 -18.67 19.08 -10.26
C LYS A 563 -18.29 18.45 -8.91
N GLY A 564 -19.17 18.53 -7.91
CA GLY A 564 -18.94 17.95 -6.58
C GLY A 564 -18.06 18.77 -5.64
N SER A 565 -17.68 20.00 -6.02
CA SER A 565 -16.94 20.92 -5.14
C SER A 565 -17.89 21.92 -4.48
N ILE A 566 -17.65 22.23 -3.21
CA ILE A 566 -18.33 23.30 -2.47
C ILE A 566 -17.33 24.40 -2.13
N LEU A 567 -17.81 25.64 -2.15
CA LEU A 567 -17.10 26.77 -1.54
C LEU A 567 -17.57 26.85 -0.11
N LYS A 568 -16.70 26.49 0.82
CA LYS A 568 -16.95 26.67 2.24
C LYS A 568 -16.42 28.03 2.65
N MET A 569 -17.31 28.87 3.19
CA MET A 569 -16.89 30.12 3.80
C MET A 569 -16.01 29.82 5.02
N TYR A 570 -14.84 30.45 5.10
CA TYR A 570 -13.91 30.32 6.23
C TYR A 570 -14.39 31.08 7.48
N PHE A 571 -15.32 32.01 7.29
CA PHE A 571 -15.96 32.81 8.34
C PHE A 571 -17.27 32.15 8.77
N PHE A 572 -17.53 32.00 10.07
CA PHE A 572 -18.80 31.43 10.58
C PHE A 572 -19.29 32.17 11.83
N PRO A 573 -20.61 32.23 12.08
CA PRO A 573 -21.16 32.85 13.28
C PRO A 573 -20.59 32.21 14.55
N GLY A 574 -20.13 33.03 15.51
CA GLY A 574 -19.51 32.56 16.75
C GLY A 574 -17.99 32.34 16.70
N GLN A 575 -17.33 32.68 15.60
CA GLN A 575 -15.87 32.66 15.52
C GLN A 575 -15.28 33.71 16.50
N ARG A 576 -14.52 33.24 17.50
CA ARG A 576 -13.96 34.11 18.55
C ARG A 576 -13.06 35.18 17.94
N THR A 577 -13.38 36.45 18.15
CA THR A 577 -12.48 37.59 17.87
C THR A 577 -11.31 37.57 18.86
N SER A 578 -10.15 38.08 18.45
CA SER A 578 -8.97 38.14 19.33
C SER A 578 -9.27 38.97 20.58
N SER A 579 -8.74 38.58 21.73
CA SER A 579 -8.91 39.30 23.00
C SER A 579 -8.12 40.61 23.07
N HIS A 580 -7.14 40.83 22.19
CA HIS A 580 -6.18 41.95 22.32
C HIS A 580 -6.11 42.90 21.12
N ILE A 581 -6.37 42.41 19.90
CA ILE A 581 -6.40 43.25 18.69
C ILE A 581 -7.68 42.92 17.91
N GLN A 582 -8.65 43.82 17.98
CA GLN A 582 -9.92 43.68 17.28
C GLN A 582 -9.84 44.40 15.95
N ILE A 583 -9.73 43.62 14.87
CA ILE A 583 -9.85 44.09 13.50
C ILE A 583 -11.07 43.44 12.90
N HIS A 584 -11.99 44.25 12.39
CA HIS A 584 -13.28 43.76 11.97
C HIS A 584 -13.13 42.92 10.69
N GLY A 585 -13.59 41.67 10.74
CA GLY A 585 -13.39 40.73 9.64
C GLY A 585 -11.99 40.10 9.56
N ALA A 586 -11.09 40.34 10.53
CA ALA A 586 -9.84 39.60 10.68
C ALA A 586 -9.86 38.81 12.01
N PRO A 587 -10.20 37.51 11.98
CA PRO A 587 -10.24 36.70 13.19
C PRO A 587 -8.83 36.36 13.70
N HIS A 588 -8.71 36.21 15.02
CA HIS A 588 -7.48 35.76 15.69
C HIS A 588 -6.22 36.59 15.41
N VAL A 589 -6.36 37.90 15.19
CA VAL A 589 -5.19 38.79 15.06
C VAL A 589 -4.37 38.76 16.34
N PHE A 590 -3.08 38.51 16.21
CA PHE A 590 -2.13 38.49 17.30
C PHE A 590 -0.83 39.14 16.87
N LYS A 591 -0.29 39.99 17.74
CA LYS A 591 1.04 40.59 17.59
C LYS A 591 2.02 39.81 18.47
N VAL A 592 3.18 39.47 17.92
CA VAL A 592 4.25 38.88 18.71
C VAL A 592 4.95 39.98 19.50
N ASP A 593 4.96 39.86 20.82
CA ASP A 593 5.57 40.86 21.71
C ASP A 593 7.06 41.05 21.38
N GLY A 594 7.48 42.31 21.27
CA GLY A 594 8.86 42.68 20.94
C GLY A 594 9.26 42.51 19.46
N TYR A 595 8.38 42.01 18.59
CA TYR A 595 8.68 41.82 17.16
C TYR A 595 7.63 42.50 16.25
N PRO A 596 8.02 42.98 15.06
CA PRO A 596 7.09 43.50 14.07
C PRO A 596 6.38 42.35 13.31
N LEU A 597 5.95 41.30 14.02
CA LEU A 597 5.33 40.11 13.44
C LEU A 597 3.89 39.98 13.93
N TYR A 598 2.99 39.75 12.98
CA TYR A 598 1.57 39.58 13.22
C TYR A 598 1.07 38.29 12.56
N SER A 599 0.11 37.64 13.20
CA SER A 599 -0.59 36.47 12.67
C SER A 599 -2.08 36.67 12.77
N MET A 600 -2.82 36.14 11.81
CA MET A 600 -4.28 36.15 11.80
C MET A 600 -4.80 34.91 11.07
N ALA A 601 -6.06 34.54 11.33
CA ALA A 601 -6.78 33.64 10.44
C ALA A 601 -7.14 34.37 9.14
N THR A 602 -7.55 33.62 8.11
CA THR A 602 -7.93 34.19 6.81
C THR A 602 -8.92 35.35 6.99
N PRO A 603 -8.53 36.60 6.67
CA PRO A 603 -9.40 37.75 6.86
C PRO A 603 -10.40 37.89 5.71
N THR A 604 -11.46 38.67 5.92
CA THR A 604 -12.25 39.23 4.83
C THR A 604 -11.44 40.29 4.08
N ILE A 605 -11.89 40.72 2.90
CA ILE A 605 -11.22 41.82 2.16
C ILE A 605 -11.17 43.10 3.02
N THR A 606 -12.26 43.43 3.71
CA THR A 606 -12.32 44.58 4.63
C THR A 606 -11.35 44.39 5.79
N GLY A 607 -11.34 43.20 6.42
CA GLY A 607 -10.41 42.90 7.52
C GLY A 607 -8.94 42.94 7.10
N ALA A 608 -8.62 42.53 5.87
CA ALA A 608 -7.27 42.65 5.32
C ALA A 608 -6.87 44.13 5.11
N LYS A 609 -7.78 44.97 4.59
CA LYS A 609 -7.56 46.41 4.43
C LYS A 609 -7.38 47.11 5.76
N GLU A 610 -8.22 46.79 6.75
CA GLU A 610 -8.09 47.30 8.10
C GLU A 610 -6.78 46.85 8.76
N MET A 611 -6.35 45.59 8.56
CA MET A 611 -5.06 45.10 9.03
C MET A 611 -3.89 45.86 8.39
N LEU A 612 -3.94 46.11 7.08
CA LEU A 612 -2.91 46.89 6.38
C LEU A 612 -2.86 48.34 6.89
N ALA A 613 -4.01 48.97 7.09
CA ALA A 613 -4.11 50.32 7.67
C ALA A 613 -3.56 50.34 9.11
N PHE A 614 -3.91 49.35 9.92
CA PHE A 614 -3.39 49.16 11.28
C PHE A 614 -1.87 48.99 11.31
N LEU A 615 -1.30 48.32 10.30
CA LEU A 615 0.15 48.17 10.12
C LEU A 615 0.82 49.42 9.54
N GLY A 616 0.06 50.48 9.22
CA GLY A 616 0.60 51.71 8.64
C GLY A 616 1.00 51.58 7.17
N ALA A 617 0.54 50.55 6.46
CA ALA A 617 0.78 50.40 5.04
C ALA A 617 -0.03 51.47 4.28
N ARG A 618 0.65 52.48 3.74
CA ARG A 618 0.03 53.50 2.90
C ARG A 618 -0.15 52.95 1.49
N SER A 619 -1.31 53.21 0.88
CA SER A 619 -1.46 53.01 -0.56
C SER A 619 -0.45 53.91 -1.27
N ILE A 620 0.50 53.32 -2.00
CA ILE A 620 1.31 54.08 -2.97
C ILE A 620 0.34 54.36 -4.12
N ALA A 621 -0.45 55.42 -4.01
CA ALA A 621 -1.27 55.89 -5.11
C ALA A 621 -0.33 56.45 -6.18
N GLY A 622 0.02 55.61 -7.17
CA GLY A 622 0.83 56.00 -8.33
C GLY A 622 1.75 54.91 -8.87
N VAL A 623 1.21 53.73 -9.25
CA VAL A 623 1.66 52.91 -10.40
C VAL A 623 0.44 52.26 -11.02
#